data_AF-A0A1N7SDF3-F1
#
_entry.id   AF-A0A1N7SDF3-F1
#
_cell.length_a   1.000
_cell.length_b   1.000
_cell.length_c   1.000
_cell.angle_alpha   90.00
_cell.angle_beta   90.00
_cell.angle_gamma   90.00
#
_symmetry.space_group_name_H-M   'P 1'
#
loop_
_entity.id
_entity.type
_entity.pdbx_description
1 polymer ?
#
loop_
_entity_poly.entity_id
_entity_poly.type
_entity_poly.pdbx_seq_one_letter_code
_entity_poly.pdbx_strand_id
1 'polypeptide(L)'
;MTEIARRGHRHGSGLGKTRWVVERTISWLHNFRRLRIRFERLAFIHEAFMKIACCINAFQQVNEDATVNMRERLSVVADRIKRR
;
A
#
# COMPACT_ATOMS: atom_id res chain seq x y z
N MET A 1 10.31 19.16 14.59
CA MET A 1 11.16 17.96 14.65
C MET A 1 10.35 16.87 15.32
N THR A 2 9.93 15.84 14.58
CA THR A 2 9.12 14.73 15.10
C THR A 2 10.01 13.82 15.94
N GLU A 3 9.91 13.93 17.26
CA GLU A 3 10.74 13.17 18.20
C GLU A 3 10.10 11.81 18.50
N ILE A 4 10.90 10.74 18.47
CA ILE A 4 10.45 9.38 18.82
C ILE A 4 10.24 9.35 20.34
N ALA A 5 8.98 9.16 20.76
CA ALA A 5 8.65 9.06 22.16
C ALA A 5 9.43 7.91 22.82
N ARG A 6 10.02 8.18 23.99
CA ARG A 6 10.71 7.14 24.79
C ARG A 6 9.76 6.00 25.13
N ARG A 7 10.32 4.78 25.21
CA ARG A 7 9.57 3.57 25.59
C ARG A 7 8.81 3.81 26.91
N GLY A 8 7.54 3.42 26.96
CA GLY A 8 6.67 3.62 28.14
C GLY A 8 5.96 4.99 28.24
N HIS A 9 6.21 5.94 27.33
CA HIS A 9 5.52 7.23 27.32
C HIS A 9 4.36 7.24 26.31
N ARG A 10 3.31 8.01 26.63
CA ARG A 10 2.17 8.22 25.71
C ARG A 10 2.67 8.76 24.38
N HIS A 11 2.25 8.11 23.30
CA HIS A 11 2.65 8.48 21.94
C HIS A 11 1.96 9.79 21.54
N GLY A 12 2.60 10.92 21.82
CA GLY A 12 2.09 12.26 21.52
C GLY A 12 2.57 12.84 20.18
N SER A 13 3.55 12.21 19.53
CA SER A 13 4.24 12.77 18.36
C SER A 13 3.49 12.59 17.03
N GLY A 14 2.34 11.91 17.01
CA GLY A 14 1.58 11.65 15.78
C GLY A 14 2.28 10.70 14.79
N LEU A 15 3.47 10.20 15.13
CA LEU A 15 4.31 9.31 14.32
C LEU A 15 3.57 8.08 13.81
N GLY A 16 2.57 7.55 14.54
CA GLY A 16 1.76 6.41 14.09
C GLY A 16 1.02 6.68 12.77
N LYS A 17 0.55 7.91 12.52
CA LYS A 17 -0.18 8.24 11.28
C LYS A 17 0.75 8.23 10.05
N THR A 18 1.95 8.77 10.18
CA THR A 18 2.94 8.79 9.09
C THR A 18 3.66 7.46 8.93
N ARG A 19 3.98 6.79 10.05
CA ARG A 19 4.64 5.47 10.06
C ARG A 19 3.76 4.37 9.47
N TRP A 20 2.45 4.40 9.74
CA TRP A 20 1.52 3.40 9.22
C TRP A 20 1.53 3.30 7.69
N VAL A 21 1.67 4.43 6.98
CA VAL A 21 1.76 4.44 5.52
C VAL A 21 2.97 3.63 5.05
N VAL A 22 4.13 3.85 5.66
CA VAL A 22 5.38 3.15 5.33
C VAL A 22 5.29 1.67 5.71
N GLU A 23 4.79 1.35 6.90
CA GLU A 23 4.64 -0.03 7.37
C GLU A 23 3.67 -0.85 6.53
N ARG A 24 2.60 -0.22 6.04
CA ARG A 24 1.65 -0.84 5.12
C ARG A 24 2.34 -1.18 3.79
N THR A 25 3.09 -0.25 3.21
CA THR A 25 3.82 -0.51 1.95
C THR A 25 4.87 -1.61 2.13
N ILE A 26 5.58 -1.62 3.26
CA ILE A 26 6.54 -2.67 3.61
C ILE A 26 5.83 -4.03 3.71
N SER A 27 4.65 -4.09 4.35
CA SER A 27 3.86 -5.31 4.44
C SER A 27 3.49 -5.88 3.07
N TRP A 28 3.14 -5.03 2.10
CA TRP A 28 2.90 -5.46 0.71
C TRP A 28 4.16 -5.97 0.03
N LEU A 29 5.31 -5.34 0.25
CA LEU A 29 6.58 -5.80 -0.30
C LEU A 29 7.01 -7.15 0.27
N HIS A 30 6.69 -7.44 1.54
CA HIS A 30 6.98 -8.73 2.18
C HIS A 30 6.15 -9.90 1.63
N ASN A 31 5.04 -9.64 0.91
CA ASN A 31 4.31 -10.69 0.20
C ASN A 31 5.14 -11.28 -0.95
N PHE A 32 6.11 -10.54 -1.48
CA PHE A 32 7.05 -11.06 -2.47
C PHE A 32 8.19 -11.81 -1.77
N ARG A 33 8.23 -13.14 -1.93
CA ARG A 33 9.17 -14.04 -1.26
C ARG A 33 10.65 -13.61 -1.35
N ARG A 34 11.09 -13.04 -2.48
CA ARG A 34 12.47 -12.55 -2.72
C ARG A 34 12.81 -11.22 -2.04
N LEU A 35 11.80 -10.43 -1.69
CA LEU A 35 11.94 -9.17 -0.95
C LEU A 35 11.84 -9.38 0.56
N ARG A 36 11.12 -10.42 1.00
CA ARG A 36 10.96 -10.75 2.42
C ARG A 36 12.27 -11.13 3.11
N ILE A 37 13.09 -11.93 2.45
CA ILE A 37 14.41 -12.34 2.91
C ILE A 37 15.39 -11.94 1.82
N ARG A 38 16.46 -11.25 2.18
CA ARG A 38 17.47 -10.81 1.21
C ARG A 38 18.29 -12.01 0.76
N PHE A 39 17.87 -12.65 -0.34
CA PHE A 39 18.61 -13.72 -1.01
C PHE A 39 19.70 -13.18 -1.95
N GLU A 40 19.53 -11.96 -2.46
CA GLU A 40 20.43 -11.37 -3.44
C GLU A 40 21.72 -10.88 -2.79
N ARG A 41 22.86 -11.36 -3.30
CA ARG A 41 24.20 -10.94 -2.85
C ARG A 41 24.46 -9.47 -3.20
N LEU A 42 23.99 -9.00 -4.35
CA LEU A 42 24.23 -7.62 -4.83
C LEU A 42 23.04 -6.71 -4.52
N ALA A 43 23.35 -5.53 -4.00
CA ALA A 43 22.34 -4.54 -3.60
C ALA A 43 21.50 -4.05 -4.80
N PHE A 44 22.12 -3.89 -5.98
CA PHE A 44 21.42 -3.40 -7.17
C PHE A 44 20.31 -4.36 -7.63
N ILE A 45 20.52 -5.68 -7.49
CA ILE A 45 19.54 -6.70 -7.89
C ILE A 45 18.33 -6.61 -6.97
N HIS A 46 18.58 -6.49 -5.66
CA HIS A 46 17.53 -6.30 -4.67
C HIS A 46 16.74 -5.01 -4.93
N GLU A 47 17.44 -3.91 -5.26
CA GLU A 47 16.80 -2.64 -5.62
C GLU A 47 15.94 -2.76 -6.89
N ALA A 48 16.41 -3.47 -7.92
CA ALA A 48 15.64 -3.71 -9.14
C ALA A 48 14.35 -4.50 -8.83
N PHE A 49 14.43 -5.57 -8.02
CA PHE A 49 13.23 -6.29 -7.57
C PHE A 49 12.28 -5.42 -6.76
N MET A 50 12.82 -4.54 -5.90
CA MET A 50 12.00 -3.61 -5.13
C MET A 50 11.23 -2.65 -6.04
N LYS A 51 11.89 -2.09 -7.07
CA LYS A 51 11.24 -1.22 -8.07
C LYS A 51 10.13 -1.95 -8.83
N ILE A 52 10.38 -3.18 -9.28
CA ILE A 52 9.38 -4.00 -9.98
C ILE A 52 8.16 -4.26 -9.08
N ALA A 53 8.38 -4.63 -7.82
CA ALA A 53 7.30 -4.87 -6.87
C ALA A 53 6.45 -3.60 -6.62
N CYS A 54 7.09 -2.43 -6.52
CA CYS A 54 6.37 -1.15 -6.41
C CYS A 54 5.47 -0.90 -7.64
N CYS A 55 5.96 -1.16 -8.86
CA CYS A 55 5.16 -1.00 -10.08
C CYS A 55 3.94 -1.93 -10.08
N ILE A 56 4.11 -3.19 -9.67
CA ILE A 56 3.01 -4.17 -9.61
C ILE A 56 1.96 -3.73 -8.59
N ASN A 57 2.38 -3.34 -7.38
CA ASN A 57 1.45 -2.88 -6.34
C ASN A 57 0.68 -1.63 -6.78
N ALA A 58 1.36 -0.66 -7.42
CA ALA A 58 0.70 0.54 -7.93
C ALA A 58 -0.32 0.20 -9.03
N PHE A 59 0.01 -0.72 -9.93
CA PHE A 59 -0.91 -1.18 -10.97
C PHE A 59 -2.13 -1.89 -10.36
N GLN A 60 -1.94 -2.77 -9.38
CA GLN A 60 -3.04 -3.45 -8.69
C GLN A 60 -3.99 -2.46 -8.01
N GLN A 61 -3.44 -1.45 -7.31
CA GLN A 61 -4.23 -0.40 -6.67
C GLN A 61 -5.11 0.34 -7.68
N VAL A 62 -4.52 0.77 -8.81
CA VAL A 62 -5.26 1.50 -9.85
C VAL A 62 -6.37 0.64 -10.47
N ASN A 63 -6.12 -0.66 -10.67
CA ASN A 63 -7.14 -1.56 -11.19
C ASN A 63 -8.27 -1.79 -10.18
N GLU A 64 -7.96 -1.93 -8.90
CA GLU A 64 -8.97 -2.04 -7.85
C GLU A 64 -9.85 -0.79 -7.82
N ASP A 65 -9.24 0.40 -7.81
CA ASP A 65 -9.95 1.69 -7.83
C ASP A 65 -10.85 1.81 -9.08
N ALA A 66 -10.37 1.38 -10.25
CA ALA A 66 -11.16 1.35 -11.47
C ALA A 66 -12.35 0.39 -11.37
N THR A 67 -12.18 -0.79 -10.76
CA THR A 67 -13.25 -1.78 -10.59
C THR A 67 -14.34 -1.29 -9.63
N VAL A 68 -13.94 -0.63 -8.53
CA VAL A 68 -14.87 -0.04 -7.56
C VAL A 68 -15.67 1.09 -8.21
N ASN A 69 -14.99 2.00 -8.90
CA ASN A 69 -15.63 3.11 -9.62
C ASN A 69 -16.63 2.59 -10.69
N MET A 70 -16.29 1.56 -11.46
CA MET A 70 -17.23 0.97 -12.42
C MET A 70 -18.45 0.35 -11.73
N ARG A 71 -18.26 -0.37 -10.62
CA ARG A 71 -19.37 -0.98 -9.85
C ARG A 71 -20.32 0.06 -9.28
N GLU A 72 -19.78 1.14 -8.71
CA GLU A 72 -20.57 2.27 -8.20
C GLU A 72 -21.35 2.95 -9.33
N ARG A 73 -20.74 3.16 -10.50
CA ARG A 73 -21.45 3.73 -11.64
C ARG A 73 -22.56 2.82 -12.15
N LEU A 74 -22.34 1.50 -12.16
CA LEU A 74 -23.36 0.52 -12.56
C LEU A 74 -24.51 0.46 -11.55
N SER A 75 -24.26 0.56 -10.25
CA SER A 75 -25.33 0.60 -9.24
C SER A 75 -26.17 1.86 -9.36
N VAL A 76 -25.54 3.03 -9.58
CA VAL A 76 -26.26 4.30 -9.81
C VAL A 76 -27.14 4.23 -11.07
N VAL A 77 -26.66 3.59 -12.14
CA VAL A 77 -27.45 3.39 -13.37
C VAL A 77 -28.59 2.41 -13.13
N ALA A 78 -28.35 1.29 -12.44
CA ALA A 78 -29.39 0.32 -12.10
C ALA A 78 -30.50 0.94 -11.23
N ASP A 79 -30.13 1.75 -10.24
CA ASP A 79 -31.07 2.50 -9.39
C ASP A 79 -31.85 3.56 -10.15
N ARG A 80 -31.31 4.07 -11.25
CA ARG A 80 -32.02 5.01 -12.14
C ARG A 80 -33.02 4.27 -13.03
N ILE A 81 -32.69 3.08 -13.51
CA ILE A 81 -33.61 2.22 -14.29
C ILE A 81 -34.79 1.77 -13.42
N LYS A 82 -34.54 1.38 -12.17
CA LYS A 82 -35.58 0.90 -11.25
C LYS A 82 -36.56 1.99 -10.77
N ARG A 83 -36.18 3.27 -10.92
CA ARG A 83 -37.01 4.43 -10.58
C ARG A 83 -37.86 4.95 -11.74
N ARG A 84 -37.84 4.27 -12.89
CA ARG A 84 -38.64 4.54 -14.08
C ARG A 84 -39.69 3.46 -14.25
#